data_AF-A0A954W8N4-F1
#
_entry.id   AF-A0A954W8N4-F1
#
_cell.length_a   1.000
_cell.length_b   1.000
_cell.length_c   1.000
_cell.angle_alpha   90.00
_cell.angle_beta   90.00
_cell.angle_gamma   90.00
#
_symmetry.space_group_name_H-M   'P 1'
#
loop_
_entity.id
_entity.type
_entity.pdbx_description
1 polymer ?
#
loop_
_entity_poly.entity_id
_entity_poly.type
_entity_poly.pdbx_seq_one_letter_code
_entity_poly.pdbx_strand_id
1 'polypeptide(L)'
;MGWLFINAGFLAAGAAALTLPIWIHLMLRQRARPMEIGSVRFLQAVVRRTKRRQRIRRWLLLALRCAAMFLLGLLFARPFLPSAPADGRTREAVVLVDRSASMWAAGDDRDAAFEKARRAAKESITALGENARLHIA
;
A
#
# COMPACT_ATOMS: atom_id res chain seq x y z
N MET A 1 -15.40 -9.88 0.59
CA MET A 1 -14.85 -8.88 1.54
C MET A 1 -13.39 -8.66 1.19
N GLY A 2 -13.11 -7.72 0.28
CA GLY A 2 -11.73 -7.39 -0.09
C GLY A 2 -11.06 -6.71 1.08
N TRP A 3 -9.99 -7.29 1.59
CA TRP A 3 -9.21 -6.66 2.65
C TRP A 3 -8.65 -5.36 2.06
N LEU A 4 -8.83 -4.26 2.78
CA LEU A 4 -8.54 -2.86 2.37
C LEU A 4 -7.07 -2.58 1.99
N PHE A 5 -6.23 -3.62 1.91
CA PHE A 5 -4.79 -3.55 1.74
C PHE A 5 -4.33 -4.62 0.74
N ILE A 6 -3.55 -4.20 -0.25
CA ILE A 6 -2.93 -5.09 -1.24
C ILE A 6 -1.93 -6.02 -0.56
N ASN A 7 -1.19 -5.51 0.44
CA ASN A 7 -0.20 -6.27 1.20
C ASN A 7 -0.42 -6.11 2.71
N ALA A 8 -1.40 -6.83 3.27
CA ALA A 8 -1.73 -6.77 4.70
C ALA A 8 -0.54 -7.10 5.62
N GLY A 9 0.41 -7.92 5.16
CA GLY A 9 1.62 -8.27 5.92
C GLY A 9 2.54 -7.08 6.23
N PHE A 10 2.62 -6.09 5.34
CA PHE A 10 3.46 -4.90 5.57
C PHE A 10 2.86 -3.97 6.62
N LEU A 11 1.53 -3.92 6.75
CA LEU A 11 0.86 -3.20 7.83
C LEU A 11 1.21 -3.82 9.19
N ALA A 12 1.15 -5.15 9.29
CA ALA A 12 1.53 -5.88 10.50
C ALA A 12 3.02 -5.70 10.83
N ALA A 13 3.90 -5.71 9.82
CA ALA A 13 5.32 -5.43 10.02
C ALA A 13 5.57 -3.99 10.48
N GLY A 14 4.86 -2.99 9.94
CA GLY A 14 4.91 -1.60 10.41
C GLY A 14 4.43 -1.44 11.85
N ALA A 15 3.37 -2.18 12.22
CA ALA A 15 2.88 -2.24 13.60
C ALA A 15 3.87 -2.93 14.54
N ALA A 16 4.55 -3.99 14.10
CA ALA A 16 5.62 -4.61 14.86
C ALA A 16 6.83 -3.67 15.00
N ALA A 17 7.16 -2.90 13.97
CA ALA A 17 8.26 -1.95 13.98
C ALA A 17 8.07 -0.80 14.99
N LEU A 18 6.82 -0.44 15.33
CA LEU A 18 6.50 0.49 16.43
C LEU A 18 6.98 -0.01 17.80
N THR A 19 7.12 -1.34 18.00
CA THR A 19 7.60 -1.89 19.28
C THR A 19 9.08 -1.59 19.50
N LEU A 20 9.91 -1.55 18.45
CA LEU A 20 11.35 -1.29 18.54
C LEU A 20 11.69 0.02 19.28
N PRO A 21 11.22 1.20 18.84
CA PRO A 21 11.57 2.46 19.48
C PRO A 21 11.03 2.57 20.91
N ILE A 22 9.87 1.97 21.20
CA ILE A 22 9.30 1.91 22.55
C ILE A 22 10.21 1.05 23.45
N TRP A 23 10.58 -0.14 22.97
CA TRP A 23 11.40 -1.10 23.70
C TRP A 23 12.81 -0.55 23.98
N ILE A 24 13.44 0.05 22.96
CA ILE A 24 14.73 0.74 23.10
C ILE A 24 14.62 1.91 24.09
N HIS A 25 13.52 2.68 24.09
CA HIS A 25 13.32 3.78 25.04
C HIS A 25 13.24 3.29 26.50
N LEU A 26 12.57 2.16 26.73
CA LEU A 26 12.48 1.51 28.05
C LEU A 26 13.83 0.99 28.52
N MET A 27 14.60 0.34 27.62
CA MET A 27 15.93 -0.20 27.93
C MET A 27 16.96 0.89 28.21
N LEU A 28 16.97 1.96 27.39
CA LEU A 28 17.94 3.06 27.50
C LEU A 28 17.51 4.13 28.52
N ARG A 29 16.55 3.82 29.39
CA ARG A 29 16.13 4.69 30.49
C ARG A 29 17.18 4.65 31.60
N GLN A 30 18.36 5.19 31.30
CA GLN A 30 19.45 5.37 32.25
C GLN A 30 18.93 6.17 33.45
N ARG A 31 18.91 5.52 34.62
CA ARG A 31 18.66 6.20 35.89
C ARG A 31 19.83 7.15 36.10
N ALA A 32 19.59 8.45 35.98
CA ALA A 32 20.57 9.46 36.34
C ALA A 32 20.94 9.22 37.82
N ARG A 33 22.15 8.72 38.07
CA ARG A 33 22.65 8.54 39.42
C ARG A 33 22.78 9.93 40.04
N PRO A 34 22.07 10.25 41.13
CA PRO A 34 22.27 11.52 41.81
C PRO A 34 23.69 11.50 42.38
N MET A 35 24.55 12.38 41.87
CA MET A 35 25.87 12.62 42.42
C MET A 35 25.75 13.87 43.30
N GLU A 36 25.98 13.72 44.60
CA GLU A 36 25.95 14.82 45.56
C GLU A 36 27.24 15.62 45.43
N ILE A 37 27.22 16.66 44.61
CA ILE A 37 28.29 17.66 44.57
C ILE A 37 27.84 18.83 45.44
N GLY A 38 28.56 19.13 46.52
CA GLY A 38 28.16 20.07 47.60
C GLY A 38 27.87 21.52 47.19
N SER A 39 28.04 21.91 45.93
CA SER A 39 27.95 23.30 45.45
C SER A 39 26.65 23.66 44.68
N VAL A 40 25.69 22.74 44.53
CA VAL A 40 24.58 22.87 43.55
C VAL A 40 23.29 23.54 44.06
N ARG A 41 23.23 24.07 45.28
CA ARG A 41 21.98 24.63 45.86
C ARG A 41 21.38 25.78 45.03
N PHE A 42 22.21 26.58 44.35
CA PHE A 42 21.77 27.63 43.42
C PHE A 42 21.45 27.12 42.00
N LEU A 43 21.99 25.97 41.58
CA LEU A 43 21.78 25.40 40.26
C LEU A 43 20.44 24.62 40.16
N GLN A 44 19.91 24.13 41.28
CA GLN A 44 18.68 23.32 41.32
C GLN A 44 17.43 24.05 40.80
N ALA A 45 17.32 25.37 41.01
CA ALA A 45 16.17 26.17 40.55
C ALA A 45 16.10 26.26 39.01
N VAL A 46 17.26 26.46 38.34
CA VAL A 46 17.36 26.52 36.87
C VAL A 46 17.18 25.12 36.27
N VAL A 47 17.76 24.09 36.89
CA VAL A 47 17.64 22.70 36.44
C VAL A 47 16.18 22.21 36.48
N ARG A 48 15.35 22.64 37.44
CA ARG A 48 13.93 22.28 37.49
C ARG A 48 13.13 22.79 36.27
N ARG A 49 13.38 24.01 35.80
CA ARG A 49 12.71 24.55 34.58
C ARG A 49 13.15 23.82 33.31
N THR A 50 14.44 23.52 33.16
CA THR A 50 14.98 22.80 31.99
C THR A 50 14.48 21.34 31.91
N LYS A 51 14.35 20.67 33.07
CA LYS A 51 13.83 19.28 33.13
C LYS A 51 12.41 19.13 32.55
N ARG A 52 11.51 20.11 32.77
CA ARG A 52 10.13 20.04 32.23
C ARG A 52 10.10 20.15 30.70
N ARG A 53 10.88 21.07 30.13
CA ARG A 53 10.97 21.28 28.66
C ARG A 53 11.65 20.10 27.96
N GLN A 54 12.68 19.51 28.58
CA GLN A 54 13.31 18.29 28.07
C GLN A 54 12.37 17.08 28.13
N ARG A 55 11.50 16.97 29.14
CA ARG A 55 10.50 15.90 29.22
C ARG A 55 9.51 16.00 28.06
N ILE A 56 8.98 17.19 27.77
CA ILE A 56 8.06 17.41 26.65
C ILE A 56 8.73 17.07 25.32
N ARG A 57 9.95 17.59 25.06
CA ARG A 57 10.70 17.25 23.84
C ARG A 57 10.97 15.75 23.71
N ARG A 58 11.27 15.04 24.80
CA ARG A 58 11.47 13.59 24.77
C ARG A 58 10.23 12.83 24.32
N TRP A 59 9.05 13.17 24.85
CA TRP A 59 7.80 12.54 24.43
C TRP A 59 7.44 12.88 22.98
N LEU A 60 7.63 14.14 22.56
CA LEU A 60 7.39 14.56 21.18
C LEU A 60 8.30 13.83 20.18
N LEU A 61 9.60 13.70 20.50
CA LEU A 61 10.56 12.99 19.66
C LEU A 61 10.28 11.49 19.58
N LEU A 62 9.80 10.89 20.68
CA LEU A 62 9.36 9.50 20.70
C LEU A 62 8.14 9.30 19.78
N ALA A 63 7.13 10.17 19.91
CA ALA A 63 5.93 10.13 19.09
C ALA A 63 6.28 10.30 17.60
N LEU A 64 7.17 11.23 17.26
CA LEU A 64 7.59 11.45 15.87
C LEU A 64 8.32 10.24 15.27
N ARG A 65 9.20 9.57 16.04
CA ARG A 65 9.86 8.33 15.59
C ARG A 65 8.84 7.21 15.33
N CYS A 66 7.90 7.03 16.25
CA CYS A 66 6.82 6.04 16.12
C CYS A 66 5.96 6.33 14.89
N ALA A 67 5.55 7.59 14.70
CA ALA A 67 4.77 8.04 13.56
C ALA A 67 5.53 7.82 12.24
N ALA A 68 6.82 8.13 12.18
CA ALA A 68 7.63 7.91 10.97
C ALA A 68 7.70 6.42 10.58
N MET A 69 7.93 5.51 11.55
CA MET A 69 7.96 4.07 11.27
C MET A 69 6.58 3.54 10.86
N PHE A 70 5.51 4.02 11.50
CA PHE A 70 4.15 3.65 11.15
C PHE A 70 3.76 4.13 9.74
N LEU A 71 4.09 5.38 9.40
CA LEU A 71 3.82 5.95 8.07
C LEU A 71 4.59 5.22 6.97
N LEU A 72 5.82 4.78 7.23
CA LEU A 72 6.55 3.91 6.30
C LEU A 72 5.83 2.58 6.08
N GLY A 73 5.40 1.92 7.17
CA GLY A 73 4.59 0.70 7.06
C GLY A 73 3.29 0.92 6.27
N LEU A 74 2.60 2.04 6.51
CA LEU A 74 1.39 2.42 5.78
C LEU A 74 1.66 2.67 4.30
N LEU A 75 2.78 3.34 3.96
CA LEU A 75 3.18 3.60 2.58
C LEU A 75 3.41 2.30 1.80
N PHE A 76 4.10 1.34 2.41
CA PHE A 76 4.33 0.02 1.81
C PHE A 76 3.07 -0.86 1.79
N ALA A 77 2.16 -0.69 2.75
CA ALA A 77 0.87 -1.39 2.78
C ALA A 77 -0.06 -0.96 1.62
N ARG A 78 0.20 0.21 0.99
CA ARG A 78 -0.61 0.80 -0.10
C ARG A 78 -2.11 0.70 0.20
N PRO A 79 -2.64 1.49 1.16
CA PRO A 79 -4.05 1.49 1.48
C PRO A 79 -4.86 1.79 0.22
N PHE A 80 -5.78 0.90 -0.12
CA PHE A 80 -6.68 1.09 -1.24
C PHE A 80 -8.01 1.58 -0.70
N LEU A 81 -8.48 2.74 -1.18
CA LEU A 81 -9.84 3.21 -0.93
C LEU A 81 -10.72 2.67 -2.06
N PRO A 82 -11.49 1.58 -1.84
CA PRO A 82 -12.43 1.12 -2.84
C PRO A 82 -13.46 2.22 -3.12
N SER A 83 -13.44 2.73 -4.35
CA SER A 83 -14.39 3.75 -4.82
C SER A 83 -15.71 3.06 -5.13
N ALA A 84 -16.68 3.17 -4.21
CA ALA A 84 -18.01 2.55 -4.26
C ALA A 84 -18.00 1.01 -4.45
N PRO A 85 -19.04 0.28 -4.02
CA PRO A 85 -19.26 -1.03 -4.62
C PRO A 85 -19.54 -0.76 -6.10
N ALA A 86 -18.60 -1.12 -6.97
CA ALA A 86 -18.91 -1.24 -8.39
C ALA A 86 -19.98 -2.34 -8.50
N ASP A 87 -21.24 -1.92 -8.52
CA ASP A 87 -22.32 -2.77 -9.00
C ASP A 87 -21.92 -3.24 -10.39
N GLY A 88 -21.69 -4.54 -10.50
CA GLY A 88 -21.27 -5.18 -11.73
C GLY A 88 -19.76 -5.14 -11.92
N ARG A 89 -19.15 -6.33 -11.85
CA ARG A 89 -17.83 -6.60 -12.44
C ARG A 89 -17.89 -6.14 -13.90
N THR A 90 -17.40 -4.94 -14.20
CA THR A 90 -17.14 -4.52 -15.58
C THR A 90 -16.10 -5.50 -16.11
N ARG A 91 -16.55 -6.48 -16.90
CA ARG A 91 -15.65 -7.46 -17.50
C ARG A 91 -14.96 -6.73 -18.65
N GLU A 92 -13.69 -6.42 -18.46
CA GLU A 92 -12.85 -5.91 -19.54
C GLU A 92 -12.40 -7.10 -20.39
N ALA A 93 -12.73 -7.06 -21.68
CA ALA A 93 -12.36 -8.10 -22.62
C ALA A 93 -11.66 -7.49 -23.82
N VAL A 94 -10.46 -7.98 -24.08
CA VAL A 94 -9.63 -7.58 -25.21
C VAL A 94 -9.68 -8.72 -26.23
N VAL A 95 -10.19 -8.42 -27.42
CA VAL A 95 -10.24 -9.37 -28.54
C VAL A 95 -9.20 -8.93 -29.55
N LEU A 96 -8.20 -9.79 -29.76
CA LEU A 96 -7.13 -9.58 -30.74
C LEU A 96 -7.40 -10.48 -31.94
N VAL A 97 -7.48 -9.88 -33.14
CA VAL A 97 -7.69 -10.61 -34.39
C VAL A 97 -6.45 -10.48 -35.26
N ASP A 98 -5.83 -11.62 -35.61
CA ASP A 98 -4.68 -11.61 -36.53
C ASP A 98 -5.10 -11.18 -37.94
N ARG A 99 -4.31 -10.28 -38.54
CA ARG A 99 -4.51 -9.71 -39.89
C ARG A 99 -3.35 -10.05 -40.85
N SER A 100 -2.48 -11.00 -40.49
CA SER A 100 -1.37 -11.45 -41.32
C SER A 100 -1.83 -11.98 -42.70
N ALA A 101 -0.96 -11.92 -43.72
CA ALA A 101 -1.31 -12.31 -45.09
C ALA A 101 -1.77 -13.78 -45.21
N SER A 102 -1.32 -14.67 -44.31
CA SER A 102 -1.77 -16.07 -44.24
C SER A 102 -3.23 -16.20 -43.81
N MET A 103 -3.79 -15.22 -43.10
CA MET A 103 -5.22 -15.21 -42.71
C MET A 103 -6.14 -14.93 -43.89
N TRP A 104 -5.61 -14.31 -44.95
CA TRP A 104 -6.33 -13.99 -46.18
C TRP A 104 -6.22 -15.09 -47.24
N ALA A 105 -5.39 -16.11 -47.00
CA ALA A 105 -5.31 -17.26 -47.88
C ALA A 105 -6.63 -18.06 -47.78
N ALA A 106 -7.36 -18.14 -48.89
CA ALA A 106 -8.47 -19.07 -49.01
C ALA A 106 -7.89 -20.48 -49.21
N GLY A 107 -8.09 -21.35 -48.21
CA GLY A 107 -7.90 -22.79 -48.39
C GLY A 107 -9.02 -23.40 -49.23
N ASP A 108 -8.90 -24.69 -49.53
CA ASP A 108 -9.83 -25.49 -50.36
C ASP A 108 -11.31 -25.44 -49.90
N ASP A 109 -11.55 -25.05 -48.64
CA ASP A 109 -12.87 -24.71 -48.10
C ASP A 109 -13.10 -23.19 -48.18
N ARG A 110 -14.16 -22.81 -48.89
CA ARG A 110 -14.56 -21.47 -49.39
C ARG A 110 -14.61 -20.28 -48.42
N ASP A 111 -14.15 -20.37 -47.18
CA ASP A 111 -14.10 -19.26 -46.23
C ASP A 111 -12.64 -18.92 -45.88
N ALA A 112 -12.21 -17.68 -46.14
CA ALA A 112 -10.91 -17.19 -45.68
C ALA A 112 -10.80 -17.37 -44.15
N ALA A 113 -9.64 -17.82 -43.66
CA ALA A 113 -9.41 -18.04 -42.22
C ALA A 113 -9.73 -16.79 -41.38
N PHE A 114 -9.55 -15.61 -41.96
CA PHE A 114 -9.98 -14.33 -41.40
C PHE A 114 -11.48 -14.23 -41.11
N GLU A 115 -12.35 -14.66 -42.03
CA GLU A 115 -13.80 -14.60 -41.81
C GLU A 115 -14.26 -15.59 -40.73
N LYS A 116 -13.59 -16.74 -40.62
CA LYS A 116 -13.81 -17.69 -39.52
C LYS A 116 -13.42 -17.08 -38.16
N ALA A 117 -12.25 -16.43 -38.09
CA ALA A 117 -11.80 -15.75 -36.88
C ALA A 117 -12.72 -14.59 -36.47
N ARG A 118 -13.19 -13.81 -37.45
CA ARG A 118 -14.16 -12.73 -37.24
C ARG A 118 -15.50 -13.23 -36.70
N ARG A 119 -16.00 -14.36 -37.21
CA ARG A 119 -17.25 -14.98 -36.75
C ARG A 119 -17.13 -15.45 -35.29
N ALA A 120 -16.06 -16.16 -34.96
CA ALA A 120 -15.78 -16.63 -33.60
C ALA A 120 -15.59 -15.47 -32.60
N ALA A 121 -14.94 -14.38 -33.02
CA ALA A 121 -14.82 -13.16 -32.22
C ALA A 121 -16.20 -12.54 -31.92
N LYS A 122 -17.09 -12.46 -32.92
CA LYS A 122 -18.43 -11.91 -32.75
C LYS A 122 -19.30 -12.75 -31.79
N GLU A 123 -19.22 -14.07 -31.87
CA GLU A 123 -19.89 -14.98 -30.94
C GLU A 123 -19.39 -14.78 -29.51
N SER A 124 -18.07 -14.67 -29.33
CA SER A 124 -17.44 -14.47 -28.03
C SER A 124 -17.83 -13.13 -27.40
N ILE A 125 -17.93 -12.07 -28.20
CA ILE A 125 -18.40 -10.75 -27.75
C ILE A 125 -19.87 -10.79 -27.34
N THR A 126 -20.71 -11.49 -28.11
CA THR A 126 -22.15 -11.61 -27.83
C THR A 126 -22.39 -12.39 -26.53
N ALA A 127 -21.56 -13.40 -26.24
CA ALA A 127 -21.63 -14.17 -25.00
C ALA A 127 -21.22 -13.38 -23.74
N LEU A 128 -20.53 -12.25 -23.88
CA LEU A 128 -20.03 -11.47 -22.74
C LEU A 128 -21.08 -10.53 -22.10
N GLY A 129 -22.22 -10.29 -22.78
CA GLY A 129 -23.31 -9.44 -22.29
C GLY A 129 -23.01 -7.93 -22.31
N GLU A 130 -24.05 -7.10 -22.08
CA GLU A 130 -24.01 -5.63 -22.24
C GLU A 130 -23.11 -4.87 -21.24
N ASN A 131 -22.60 -5.55 -20.21
CA ASN A 131 -21.78 -4.94 -19.15
C ASN A 131 -20.26 -5.06 -19.39
N ALA A 132 -19.84 -5.40 -20.61
CA ALA A 132 -18.42 -5.55 -20.97
C ALA A 132 -17.90 -4.30 -21.70
N ARG A 133 -16.74 -3.78 -21.26
CA ARG A 133 -15.98 -2.81 -22.06
C ARG A 133 -15.15 -3.58 -23.07
N LEU A 134 -15.37 -3.31 -24.35
CA LEU A 134 -14.74 -3.98 -25.47
C LEU A 134 -13.66 -3.09 -26.08
N HIS A 135 -12.43 -3.61 -26.11
CA HIS A 135 -11.33 -3.01 -26.85
C HIS A 135 -10.94 -3.99 -27.98
N ILE A 136 -11.08 -3.53 -29.22
CA ILE A 136 -10.72 -4.28 -30.43
C ILE A 136 -9.43 -3.65 -30.98
N ALA A 137 -8.38 -4.44 -31.11
CA ALA A 137 -7.08 -4.03 -31.66
C ALA A 137 -6.60 -5.00 -32.74
#